data_AF-A0A535D3E5-F1
#
_entry.id   AF-A0A535D3E5-F1
#
_cell.length_a   1.000
_cell.length_b   1.000
_cell.length_c   1.000
_cell.angle_alpha   90.00
_cell.angle_beta   90.00
_cell.angle_gamma   90.00
#
_symmetry.space_group_name_H-M   'P 1'
#
loop_
_entity.id
_entity.type
_entity.pdbx_description
1 polymer ?
#
loop_
_entity_poly.entity_id
_entity_poly.type
_entity_poly.pdbx_seq_one_letter_code
_entity_poly.pdbx_strand_id
1 'polypeptide(L)'
;MRRIVRHNIEFVEQPTPPQDVDGLRRVRERSELPIVADEAAVRVSDVDRLAEACDGINVKLQKSGGSAEARAMIERAHELGLKVMLGCRAAETSVAIAAAAHLAPAVEWADLDGNLLITDDPFRAVAVRDGRFVFTDRPGLGVVPA
;
A
#
# COMPACT_ATOMS: atom_id res chain seq x y z
N MET A 1 -20.18 9.69 -3.61
CA MET A 1 -19.88 8.26 -3.88
C MET A 1 -20.97 7.55 -4.69
N ARG A 2 -22.28 7.79 -4.47
CA ARG A 2 -23.39 7.14 -5.21
C ARG A 2 -23.26 7.03 -6.74
N ARG A 3 -22.60 7.99 -7.41
CA ARG A 3 -22.37 7.96 -8.86
C ARG A 3 -21.35 6.89 -9.30
N ILE A 4 -20.40 6.55 -8.44
CA ILE A 4 -19.30 5.64 -8.76
C ILE A 4 -19.55 4.19 -8.28
N VAL A 5 -20.38 3.99 -7.26
CA VAL A 5 -20.66 2.66 -6.67
C VAL A 5 -21.12 1.63 -7.70
N ARG A 6 -21.88 2.04 -8.71
CA ARG A 6 -22.37 1.17 -9.80
C ARG A 6 -21.28 0.63 -10.74
N HIS A 7 -20.02 1.05 -10.59
CA HIS A 7 -18.91 0.71 -11.48
C HIS A 7 -17.98 -0.37 -10.92
N ASN A 8 -18.43 -1.17 -9.95
CA ASN A 8 -17.63 -2.24 -9.31
C ASN A 8 -16.29 -1.71 -8.75
N ILE A 9 -16.37 -0.60 -8.01
CA ILE A 9 -15.22 0.00 -7.35
C ILE A 9 -14.91 -0.81 -6.09
N GLU A 10 -13.64 -1.14 -5.87
CA GLU A 10 -13.22 -1.96 -4.73
C GLU A 10 -13.07 -1.15 -3.44
N PHE A 11 -12.43 0.02 -3.52
CA PHE A 11 -12.28 0.97 -2.42
C PHE A 11 -12.01 2.38 -2.95
N VAL A 12 -11.99 3.37 -2.04
CA VAL A 12 -11.55 4.74 -2.34
C VAL A 12 -10.36 5.11 -1.46
N GLU A 13 -9.28 5.53 -2.09
CA GLU A 13 -8.04 5.91 -1.42
C GLU A 13 -8.00 7.42 -1.16
N GLN A 14 -7.59 7.78 0.06
CA GLN A 14 -7.36 9.13 0.58
C GLN A 14 -8.22 10.26 -0.06
N PRO A 15 -9.56 10.25 0.15
CA PRO A 15 -10.45 11.24 -0.47
C PRO A 15 -10.35 12.65 0.17
N THR A 16 -9.57 12.82 1.23
CA THR A 16 -9.43 14.07 2.00
C THR A 16 -7.96 14.42 2.21
N PRO A 17 -7.62 15.70 2.47
CA PRO A 17 -6.27 16.08 2.88
C PRO A 17 -5.78 15.26 4.08
N PRO A 18 -4.49 14.88 4.16
CA PRO A 18 -3.99 13.93 5.14
C PRO A 18 -4.15 14.37 6.60
N GLN A 19 -4.17 15.67 6.84
CA GLN A 19 -4.40 16.27 8.15
C GLN A 19 -5.88 16.26 8.60
N ASP A 20 -6.83 16.07 7.69
CA ASP A 20 -8.28 16.10 7.98
C ASP A 20 -8.81 14.69 8.30
N VAL A 21 -8.37 14.14 9.43
CA VAL A 21 -8.82 12.82 9.92
C VAL A 21 -10.33 12.81 10.18
N ASP A 22 -10.88 13.91 10.70
CA ASP A 22 -12.31 14.01 10.93
C ASP A 22 -13.09 14.04 9.62
N GLY A 23 -12.54 14.67 8.58
CA GLY A 23 -13.06 14.59 7.22
C GLY A 23 -13.06 13.17 6.67
N LEU A 24 -11.95 12.46 6.86
CA LEU A 24 -11.84 11.06 6.47
C LEU A 24 -12.92 10.20 7.15
N ARG A 25 -13.10 10.37 8.47
CA ARG A 25 -14.17 9.70 9.24
C ARG A 25 -15.57 10.04 8.70
N ARG A 26 -15.86 11.31 8.44
CA ARG A 26 -17.15 11.76 7.86
C ARG A 26 -17.41 11.14 6.49
N VAL A 27 -16.36 10.90 5.69
CA VAL A 27 -16.48 10.24 4.39
C VAL A 27 -16.75 8.76 4.58
N ARG A 28 -15.99 8.07 5.44
CA ARG A 28 -16.17 6.66 5.80
C ARG A 28 -17.61 6.37 6.24
N GLU A 29 -18.14 7.12 7.21
CA GLU A 29 -19.49 6.94 7.75
C GLU A 29 -20.61 7.05 6.71
N ARG A 30 -20.35 7.72 5.58
CA ARG A 30 -21.32 7.96 4.51
C ARG A 30 -21.01 7.15 3.24
N SER A 31 -19.94 6.37 3.27
CA SER A 31 -19.46 5.60 2.14
C SER A 31 -20.09 4.22 2.13
N GLU A 32 -20.48 3.78 0.93
CA GLU A 32 -20.86 2.38 0.66
C GLU A 32 -19.63 1.53 0.28
N LEU A 33 -18.46 2.16 0.13
CA LEU A 33 -17.19 1.56 -0.27
C LEU A 33 -16.15 1.70 0.85
N PRO A 34 -15.22 0.75 1.02
CA PRO A 34 -14.12 0.89 1.96
C PRO A 34 -13.30 2.16 1.68
N ILE A 35 -12.89 2.85 2.75
CA ILE A 35 -11.96 3.98 2.68
C ILE A 35 -10.58 3.53 3.11
N VAL A 36 -9.58 3.76 2.26
CA VAL A 36 -8.17 3.44 2.55
C VAL A 36 -7.37 4.73 2.73
N ALA A 37 -6.66 4.87 3.85
CA ALA A 37 -5.82 6.03 4.12
C ALA A 37 -4.40 5.84 3.56
N ASP A 38 -3.92 6.77 2.72
CA ASP A 38 -2.55 6.77 2.20
C ASP A 38 -1.71 7.87 2.87
N GLU A 39 -1.82 9.12 2.44
CA GLU A 39 -0.98 10.20 2.94
C GLU A 39 -1.20 10.50 4.43
N ALA A 40 -2.35 10.10 5.00
CA ALA A 40 -2.59 10.21 6.43
C ALA A 40 -1.86 9.13 7.26
N ALA A 41 -1.46 8.01 6.65
CA ALA A 41 -0.78 6.87 7.28
C ALA A 41 0.71 6.84 6.86
N VAL A 42 1.59 7.40 7.69
CA VAL A 42 3.03 7.49 7.37
C VAL A 42 3.85 6.54 8.24
N ARG A 43 3.58 6.48 9.54
CA ARG A 43 4.28 5.62 10.51
C ARG A 43 3.32 4.80 11.35
N VAL A 44 3.85 3.83 12.12
CA VAL A 44 3.02 3.01 13.03
C VAL A 44 2.26 3.87 14.05
N SER A 45 2.84 4.99 14.48
CA SER A 45 2.20 5.94 15.40
C SER A 45 0.96 6.63 14.82
N ASP A 46 0.76 6.61 13.49
CA ASP A 46 -0.43 7.17 12.85
C ASP A 46 -1.61 6.19 12.82
N VAL A 47 -1.36 4.88 12.98
CA VAL A 47 -2.37 3.84 12.75
C VAL A 47 -3.50 3.94 13.78
N ASP A 48 -3.16 4.21 15.05
CA ASP A 48 -4.14 4.30 16.14
C ASP A 48 -5.19 5.39 15.93
N ARG A 49 -4.77 6.58 15.46
CA ARG A 49 -5.69 7.69 15.19
C ARG A 49 -6.56 7.46 13.95
N LEU A 50 -6.17 6.54 13.08
CA LEU A 50 -6.87 6.21 11.83
C LEU A 50 -7.85 5.06 11.97
N ALA A 51 -7.72 4.21 12.99
CA ALA A 51 -8.56 3.03 13.21
C ALA A 51 -10.07 3.30 13.15
N GLU A 52 -10.51 4.47 13.63
CA GLU A 52 -11.93 4.86 13.57
C GLU A 52 -12.30 5.71 12.34
N ALA A 53 -11.30 6.18 11.58
CA ALA A 53 -11.47 7.13 10.49
C ALA A 53 -11.49 6.48 9.10
N CYS A 54 -10.92 5.28 8.94
CA CYS A 54 -10.89 4.55 7.68
C CYS A 54 -11.15 3.04 7.90
N ASP A 55 -11.29 2.29 6.81
CA ASP A 55 -11.46 0.83 6.84
C ASP A 55 -10.14 0.09 6.51
N GLY A 56 -9.15 0.81 5.99
CA GLY A 56 -7.81 0.30 5.78
C GLY A 56 -6.75 1.37 5.61
N ILE A 57 -5.49 0.96 5.55
CA ILE A 57 -4.34 1.84 5.33
C ILE A 57 -3.49 1.37 4.14
N ASN A 58 -2.89 2.30 3.41
CA ASN A 58 -1.89 2.03 2.38
C ASN A 58 -0.48 2.20 2.97
N VAL A 59 0.22 1.09 3.18
CA VAL A 59 1.59 1.04 3.68
C VAL A 59 2.55 1.08 2.49
N LYS A 60 3.48 2.05 2.50
CA LYS A 60 4.52 2.19 1.46
C LYS A 60 5.88 2.29 2.13
N LEU A 61 6.87 1.51 1.66
CA LEU A 61 8.21 1.48 2.27
C LEU A 61 8.87 2.87 2.31
N GLN A 62 8.65 3.69 1.27
CA GLN A 62 9.20 5.04 1.20
C GLN A 62 8.55 6.02 2.18
N LYS A 63 7.31 5.76 2.63
CA LYS A 63 6.64 6.58 3.64
C LYS A 63 7.04 6.15 5.04
N SER A 64 7.03 4.84 5.29
CA SER A 64 7.36 4.26 6.60
C SER A 64 8.84 4.36 6.93
N GLY A 65 9.71 4.54 5.92
CA GLY A 65 11.16 4.57 6.11
C GLY A 65 11.79 3.17 6.15
N GLY A 66 11.11 2.16 5.61
CA GLY A 66 11.65 0.82 5.43
C GLY A 66 10.69 -0.31 5.81
N SER A 67 11.17 -1.54 5.63
CA SER A 67 10.40 -2.77 5.83
C SER A 67 10.06 -3.07 7.29
N ALA A 68 10.93 -2.69 8.24
CA ALA A 68 10.68 -2.90 9.66
C ALA A 68 9.47 -2.09 10.14
N GLU A 69 9.44 -0.79 9.85
CA GLU A 69 8.31 0.09 10.18
C GLU A 69 7.04 -0.35 9.41
N ALA A 70 7.17 -0.70 8.13
CA ALA A 70 6.04 -1.19 7.34
C ALA A 70 5.41 -2.44 7.95
N ARG A 71 6.23 -3.40 8.42
CA ARG A 71 5.74 -4.59 9.10
C ARG A 71 5.00 -4.24 10.39
N ALA A 72 5.55 -3.33 11.19
CA ALA A 72 4.90 -2.86 12.42
C ALA A 72 3.55 -2.17 12.11
N MET A 73 3.46 -1.39 11.02
CA MET A 73 2.21 -0.80 10.56
C MET A 73 1.18 -1.85 10.14
N ILE A 74 1.60 -2.88 9.40
CA ILE A 74 0.73 -4.00 8.98
C ILE A 74 0.18 -4.73 10.20
N GLU A 75 1.06 -5.14 11.12
CA GLU A 75 0.69 -5.82 12.36
C GLU A 75 -0.30 -4.98 13.17
N ARG A 76 0.00 -3.68 13.37
CA ARG A 76 -0.85 -2.79 14.15
C ARG A 76 -2.21 -2.54 13.50
N ALA A 77 -2.26 -2.41 12.18
CA ALA A 77 -3.51 -2.23 11.45
C ALA A 77 -4.43 -3.45 11.64
N HIS A 78 -3.88 -4.66 11.51
CA HIS A 78 -4.65 -5.89 11.71
C HIS A 78 -5.15 -6.05 13.14
N GLU A 79 -4.35 -5.69 14.15
CA GLU A 79 -4.79 -5.67 15.56
C GLU A 79 -6.02 -4.77 15.78
N LEU A 80 -6.11 -3.69 15.02
CA LEU A 80 -7.21 -2.73 15.06
C LEU A 80 -8.37 -3.10 14.10
N GLY A 81 -8.28 -4.24 13.41
CA GLY A 81 -9.29 -4.71 12.47
C GLY A 81 -9.32 -3.94 11.15
N LEU A 82 -8.27 -3.16 10.85
CA LEU A 82 -8.11 -2.48 9.56
C LEU A 82 -7.55 -3.44 8.52
N LYS A 83 -7.96 -3.25 7.26
CA LYS A 83 -7.30 -3.88 6.11
C LYS A 83 -6.04 -3.11 5.72
N VAL A 84 -5.14 -3.77 5.01
CA VAL A 84 -3.90 -3.18 4.53
C VAL A 84 -3.77 -3.35 3.03
N MET A 85 -3.44 -2.23 2.40
CA MET A 85 -2.91 -2.17 1.05
C MET A 85 -1.42 -1.92 1.14
N LEU A 86 -0.64 -2.65 0.34
CA LEU A 86 0.78 -2.45 0.20
C LEU A 86 1.05 -1.72 -1.11
N GLY A 87 1.49 -0.47 -1.02
CA GLY A 87 1.68 0.41 -2.15
C GLY A 87 3.14 0.73 -2.46
N CYS A 88 3.36 1.35 -3.62
CA CYS A 88 4.63 1.98 -4.00
C CYS A 88 4.43 3.46 -4.35
N ARG A 89 5.54 4.20 -4.56
CA ARG A 89 5.51 5.47 -5.28
C ARG A 89 5.59 5.22 -6.79
N ALA A 90 5.10 6.20 -7.55
CA ALA A 90 5.31 6.22 -9.00
C ALA A 90 6.82 6.25 -9.32
N ALA A 91 7.20 5.48 -10.34
CA ALA A 91 8.57 5.38 -10.86
C ALA A 91 9.62 4.84 -9.87
N GLU A 92 9.22 3.91 -9.00
CA GLU A 92 10.17 3.11 -8.22
C GLU A 92 10.85 2.01 -9.08
N THR A 93 12.09 1.66 -8.76
CA THR A 93 12.78 0.54 -9.42
C THR A 93 12.29 -0.81 -8.91
N SER A 94 12.60 -1.87 -9.65
CA SER A 94 12.29 -3.25 -9.26
C SER A 94 12.86 -3.62 -7.89
N VAL A 95 13.92 -2.96 -7.42
CA VAL A 95 14.48 -3.17 -6.07
C VAL A 95 13.47 -2.83 -4.97
N ALA A 96 12.84 -1.66 -5.05
CA ALA A 96 11.86 -1.23 -4.06
C ALA A 96 10.59 -2.08 -4.12
N ILE A 97 10.13 -2.41 -5.35
CA ILE A 97 8.99 -3.29 -5.56
C ILE A 97 9.25 -4.70 -5.02
N ALA A 98 10.44 -5.27 -5.26
CA ALA A 98 10.82 -6.57 -4.70
C ALA A 98 10.85 -6.53 -3.16
N ALA A 99 11.38 -5.46 -2.56
CA ALA A 99 11.41 -5.30 -1.12
C ALA A 99 10.00 -5.23 -0.51
N ALA A 100 9.10 -4.47 -1.14
CA ALA A 100 7.71 -4.39 -0.71
C ALA A 100 7.02 -5.75 -0.90
N ALA A 101 7.11 -6.37 -2.08
CA ALA A 101 6.41 -7.60 -2.43
C ALA A 101 6.70 -8.80 -1.51
N HIS A 102 7.80 -8.80 -0.75
CA HIS A 102 8.04 -9.78 0.32
C HIS A 102 7.02 -9.69 1.48
N LEU A 103 6.40 -8.54 1.69
CA LEU A 103 5.33 -8.31 2.66
C LEU A 103 3.94 -8.61 2.08
N ALA A 104 3.81 -8.83 0.77
CA ALA A 104 2.52 -9.04 0.09
C ALA A 104 1.67 -10.20 0.67
N PRO A 105 2.24 -11.31 1.19
CA PRO A 105 1.43 -12.36 1.82
C PRO A 105 0.69 -11.94 3.09
N ALA A 106 1.04 -10.79 3.65
CA ALA A 106 0.49 -10.27 4.91
C ALA A 106 -0.48 -9.09 4.69
N VAL A 107 -1.04 -8.91 3.49
CA VAL A 107 -1.94 -7.77 3.20
C VAL A 107 -3.08 -8.20 2.27
N GLU A 108 -4.16 -7.42 2.25
CA GLU A 108 -5.34 -7.69 1.41
C GLU A 108 -5.18 -7.19 -0.03
N TRP A 109 -4.43 -6.10 -0.21
CA TRP A 109 -4.21 -5.46 -1.51
C TRP A 109 -2.74 -5.17 -1.77
N ALA A 110 -2.34 -5.27 -3.04
CA ALA A 110 -1.01 -4.90 -3.49
C ALA A 110 -1.11 -3.98 -4.72
N ASP A 111 -0.58 -2.77 -4.58
CA ASP A 111 -0.43 -1.78 -5.63
C ASP A 111 1.07 -1.48 -5.82
N LEU A 112 1.71 -2.41 -6.50
CA LEU A 112 3.15 -2.53 -6.60
C LEU A 112 3.57 -2.52 -8.07
N ASP A 113 3.13 -1.49 -8.80
CA ASP A 113 3.30 -1.34 -10.25
C ASP A 113 4.38 -0.30 -10.63
N GLY A 114 5.04 0.32 -9.65
CA GLY A 114 5.96 1.44 -9.87
C GLY A 114 7.09 1.13 -10.86
N ASN A 115 7.61 -0.11 -10.86
CA ASN A 115 8.65 -0.55 -11.79
C ASN A 115 8.15 -0.81 -13.21
N LEU A 116 6.84 -0.94 -13.42
CA LEU A 116 6.23 -1.07 -14.74
C LEU A 116 6.09 0.30 -15.44
N LEU A 117 6.26 1.39 -14.70
CA LEU A 117 6.14 2.76 -15.20
C LEU A 117 7.47 3.37 -15.68
N ILE A 118 8.57 2.62 -15.59
CA ILE A 118 9.91 3.05 -16.02
C ILE A 118 10.46 2.13 -17.10
N THR A 119 11.37 2.64 -17.93
CA THR A 119 11.96 1.88 -19.05
C THR A 119 13.46 1.60 -18.87
N ASP A 120 14.09 2.29 -17.93
CA ASP A 120 15.53 2.33 -17.69
C ASP A 120 15.88 1.88 -16.25
N ASP A 121 15.18 0.86 -15.74
CA ASP A 121 15.52 0.25 -14.46
C ASP A 121 16.96 -0.31 -14.50
N PRO A 122 17.90 0.20 -13.69
CA PRO A 122 19.28 -0.30 -13.67
C PRO A 122 19.42 -1.67 -12.99
N PHE A 123 18.32 -2.23 -12.49
CA PHE A 123 18.28 -3.50 -11.78
C PHE A 123 17.23 -4.46 -12.35
N ARG A 124 17.42 -5.75 -12.04
CA ARG A 124 16.41 -6.81 -12.18
C ARG A 124 16.25 -7.51 -10.84
N ALA A 125 15.11 -7.32 -10.20
CA ALA A 125 14.82 -7.89 -8.88
C ALA A 125 13.60 -8.80 -8.85
N VAL A 126 12.47 -8.32 -9.39
CA VAL A 126 11.22 -9.08 -9.47
C VAL A 126 10.57 -8.86 -10.82
N ALA A 127 10.06 -9.94 -11.42
CA ALA A 127 9.27 -9.86 -12.64
C ALA A 127 7.77 -9.91 -12.30
N VAL A 128 6.95 -9.22 -13.08
CA VAL A 128 5.49 -9.35 -13.02
C VAL A 128 5.03 -10.18 -14.23
N ARG A 129 4.31 -11.27 -13.99
CA ARG A 129 3.69 -12.11 -15.03
C ARG A 129 2.25 -12.38 -14.65
N ASP A 130 1.31 -12.07 -15.54
CA ASP A 130 -0.12 -12.29 -15.35
C ASP A 130 -0.65 -11.75 -14.00
N GLY A 131 -0.20 -10.54 -13.63
CA GLY A 131 -0.56 -9.89 -12.36
C GLY A 131 0.07 -10.51 -11.11
N ARG A 132 1.12 -11.34 -11.26
CA ARG A 132 1.82 -12.00 -10.15
C ARG A 132 3.29 -11.67 -10.13
N PHE A 133 3.83 -11.46 -8.93
CA PHE A 133 5.27 -11.36 -8.71
C PHE A 133 5.93 -12.74 -8.84
N VAL A 134 6.97 -12.81 -9.67
CA VAL A 134 7.78 -14.00 -9.89
C VAL A 134 9.16 -13.75 -9.31
N PHE A 135 9.42 -14.37 -8.16
CA PHE A 135 10.71 -14.31 -7.47
C PHE A 135 11.69 -15.37 -8.01
N THR A 136 12.97 -15.12 -7.79
CA THR A 136 14.05 -16.06 -8.11
C THR A 136 14.48 -16.81 -6.84
N ASP A 137 15.19 -17.94 -6.98
CA ASP A 137 15.73 -18.69 -5.83
C ASP A 137 16.98 -18.05 -5.20
N ARG A 138 17.33 -16.81 -5.59
CA ARG A 138 18.47 -16.09 -5.03
C ARG A 138 18.16 -15.57 -3.63
N PRO A 139 19.14 -15.51 -2.72
CA PRO A 139 18.94 -14.96 -1.39
C PRO A 139 18.59 -13.47 -1.41
N GLY A 140 17.92 -13.01 -0.36
CA GLY A 140 17.54 -11.62 -0.18
C GLY A 140 16.51 -11.17 -1.23
N LEU A 141 16.72 -9.98 -1.80
CA LEU A 141 15.80 -9.40 -2.79
C LEU A 141 15.99 -9.96 -4.22
N GLY A 142 16.95 -10.85 -4.46
CA GLY A 142 17.24 -11.41 -5.78
C GLY A 142 17.82 -10.44 -6.82
N VAL A 143 18.17 -9.22 -6.40
CA VAL A 143 18.61 -8.10 -7.24
C VAL A 143 19.92 -8.43 -7.98
N VAL A 144 19.94 -8.15 -9.27
CA VAL A 144 21.16 -8.05 -10.08
C VAL A 144 21.15 -6.79 -10.95
N PRO A 145 22.32 -6.30 -11.40
CA PRO A 145 22.38 -5.28 -12.45
C PRO A 145 21.65 -5.72 -13.72
N ALA A 146 21.02 -4.76 -14.41
CA ALA A 146 20.19 -5.00 -15.60
C ALA A 146 20.96 -5.35 -16.87
#